data_AF-A0A8A4TVM9-F1
#
_entry.id   AF-A0A8A4TVM9-F1
#
_cell.length_a   1.000
_cell.length_b   1.000
_cell.length_c   1.000
_cell.angle_alpha   90.00
_cell.angle_beta   90.00
_cell.angle_gamma   90.00
#
_symmetry.space_group_name_H-M   'P 1'
#
loop_
_entity.id
_entity.type
_entity.pdbx_description
1 polymer ?
#
loop_
_entity_poly.entity_id
_entity_poly.type
_entity_poly.pdbx_seq_one_letter_code
_entity_poly.pdbx_strand_id
1 'polypeptide(L)'
;MKLLFRVGLLMCALISLGCKDEDTEKAKKLYDRADLYAERREFRQAIEILQRIQIDYSETSYAKKAENEIEELQRVQNMLIDNERDSIHSNFQRIHRALEHYKVRFLAYPLTPEDLKKLPPVVTPEWEDPWGNPIHYKPTYSSARIPKRAPDGYVLATFGKDGLPGGVGQDQDRYFSNNKEVDNILDGK
;
A
#
# COMPACT_ATOMS: atom_id res chain seq x y z
N MET A 1 -8.52 55.79 45.92
CA MET A 1 -9.11 54.48 45.57
C MET A 1 -8.74 54.04 44.13
N LYS A 2 -7.45 53.88 43.80
CA LYS A 2 -7.01 53.38 42.47
C LYS A 2 -5.81 52.42 42.50
N LEU A 3 -5.31 52.05 43.68
CA LEU A 3 -4.08 51.24 43.82
C LEU A 3 -4.29 49.75 44.14
N LEU A 4 -5.50 49.31 44.47
CA LEU A 4 -5.74 47.93 44.96
C LEU A 4 -6.04 46.90 43.85
N PHE A 5 -6.18 47.32 42.59
CA PHE A 5 -6.57 46.42 41.49
C PHE A 5 -5.39 45.82 40.70
N ARG A 6 -4.14 46.20 40.99
CA ARG A 6 -2.96 45.75 40.21
C ARG A 6 -2.18 44.58 40.83
N VAL A 7 -2.43 44.25 42.10
CA VAL A 7 -1.68 43.17 42.78
C VAL A 7 -2.36 41.80 42.62
N GLY A 8 -3.65 41.76 42.27
CA GLY A 8 -4.40 40.51 42.07
C GLY A 8 -4.10 39.75 40.76
N LEU A 9 -3.43 40.38 39.79
CA LEU A 9 -3.19 39.76 38.46
C LEU A 9 -1.87 38.96 38.38
N LEU A 10 -0.99 39.05 39.37
CA LEU A 10 0.34 38.43 39.33
C LEU A 10 0.41 37.04 39.99
N MET A 11 -0.61 36.64 40.76
CA MET A 11 -0.61 35.37 41.50
C MET A 11 -1.17 34.17 40.72
N CYS A 12 -1.95 34.38 39.66
CA CYS A 12 -2.45 33.27 38.83
C CYS A 12 -1.42 32.71 37.84
N ALA A 13 -0.23 33.32 37.70
CA ALA A 13 0.80 32.89 36.75
C ALA A 13 1.74 31.79 37.27
N LEU A 14 1.71 31.47 38.58
CA LEU A 14 2.68 30.55 39.20
C LEU A 14 2.16 29.12 39.43
N ILE A 15 0.88 28.85 39.15
CA ILE A 15 0.26 27.52 39.35
C ILE A 15 0.38 26.63 38.09
N SER A 16 0.87 27.15 36.97
CA SER A 16 0.97 26.42 35.69
C SER A 16 2.27 25.63 35.46
N LEU A 17 3.17 25.55 36.44
CA LEU A 17 4.49 24.90 36.28
C LEU A 17 4.56 23.45 36.82
N GLY A 18 3.51 22.93 37.46
CA GLY A 18 3.53 21.62 38.13
C GLY A 18 2.98 20.41 37.36
N CYS A 19 2.20 20.60 36.29
CA CYS A 19 1.58 19.48 35.55
C CYS A 19 2.37 18.98 34.33
N LYS A 20 3.47 19.64 33.95
CA LYS A 20 4.18 19.33 32.69
C LYS A 20 4.97 18.03 32.70
N ASP A 21 5.35 17.52 33.87
CA ASP A 21 6.26 16.38 33.96
C ASP A 21 5.56 15.04 33.70
N GLU A 22 4.33 14.86 34.20
CA GLU A 22 3.59 13.61 34.02
C GLU A 22 3.16 13.40 32.56
N ASP A 23 2.66 14.45 31.91
CA ASP A 23 2.23 14.40 30.51
C ASP A 23 3.40 14.17 29.56
N THR A 24 4.55 14.80 29.84
CA THR A 24 5.77 14.59 29.05
C THR A 24 6.27 13.14 29.15
N GLU A 25 6.21 12.54 30.34
CA GLU A 25 6.61 11.14 30.54
C GLU A 25 5.64 10.14 29.87
N LYS A 26 4.33 10.42 29.90
CA LYS A 26 3.34 9.61 29.17
C LYS A 26 3.52 9.72 27.65
N ALA A 27 3.71 10.94 27.14
CA ALA A 27 3.98 11.18 25.73
C ALA A 27 5.27 10.47 25.28
N LYS A 28 6.33 10.49 26.10
CA LYS A 28 7.56 9.73 25.87
C LYS A 28 7.28 8.24 25.70
N LYS A 29 6.55 7.60 26.61
CA LYS A 29 6.26 6.16 26.55
C LYS A 29 5.47 5.77 25.31
N LEU A 30 4.56 6.63 24.86
CA LEU A 30 3.84 6.42 23.60
C LEU A 30 4.78 6.57 22.40
N TYR A 31 5.66 7.57 22.43
CA TYR A 31 6.65 7.78 21.38
C TYR A 31 7.60 6.58 21.25
N ASP A 32 8.18 6.12 22.38
CA ASP A 32 9.02 4.92 22.42
C ASP A 32 8.28 3.68 21.89
N ARG A 33 6.97 3.58 22.14
CA ARG A 33 6.13 2.49 21.59
C ARG A 33 5.95 2.63 20.08
N ALA A 34 5.70 3.84 19.56
CA ALA A 34 5.58 4.08 18.13
C ALA A 34 6.87 3.72 17.40
N ASP A 35 8.02 4.05 17.99
CA ASP A 35 9.34 3.69 17.47
C ASP A 35 9.50 2.16 17.31
N LEU A 36 9.11 1.39 18.33
CA LEU A 36 9.10 -0.08 18.24
C LEU A 36 8.19 -0.63 17.12
N TYR A 37 7.07 0.04 16.82
CA TYR A 37 6.21 -0.32 15.68
C TYR A 37 6.87 0.04 14.33
N ALA A 38 7.52 1.21 14.25
CA ALA A 38 8.25 1.63 13.06
C ALA A 38 9.44 0.70 12.75
N GLU A 39 10.20 0.28 13.76
CA GLU A 39 11.29 -0.71 13.62
C GLU A 39 10.80 -2.04 13.03
N ARG A 40 9.57 -2.44 13.36
CA ARG A 40 8.90 -3.64 12.82
C ARG A 40 8.25 -3.43 11.47
N ARG A 41 8.38 -2.23 10.89
CA ARG A 41 7.71 -1.79 9.65
C ARG A 41 6.19 -1.77 9.74
N GLU A 42 5.65 -1.67 10.94
CA GLU A 42 4.21 -1.52 11.23
C GLU A 42 3.85 -0.02 11.21
N PHE A 43 4.09 0.64 10.07
CA PHE A 43 4.04 2.10 9.94
C PHE A 43 2.67 2.69 10.26
N ARG A 44 1.59 1.99 9.94
CA ARG A 44 0.22 2.44 10.23
C ARG A 44 0.01 2.58 11.73
N GLN A 45 0.37 1.56 12.50
CA GLN A 45 0.26 1.54 13.96
C GLN A 45 1.15 2.61 14.59
N ALA A 46 2.37 2.77 14.08
CA ALA A 46 3.27 3.84 14.53
C ALA A 46 2.65 5.23 14.31
N ILE A 47 2.16 5.52 13.10
CA ILE A 47 1.51 6.80 12.76
C ILE A 47 0.28 7.04 13.63
N GLU A 48 -0.58 6.03 13.84
CA GLU A 48 -1.78 6.15 14.70
C GLU A 48 -1.40 6.54 16.15
N ILE A 49 -0.32 5.96 16.70
CA ILE A 49 0.16 6.31 18.04
C ILE A 49 0.74 7.73 18.06
N LEU A 50 1.53 8.11 17.06
CA LEU A 50 2.13 9.45 16.98
C LEU A 50 1.05 10.54 16.85
N GLN A 51 0.01 10.30 16.06
CA GLN A 51 -1.14 11.20 15.95
C GLN A 51 -1.85 11.37 17.29
N ARG A 52 -1.95 10.30 18.08
CA ARG A 52 -2.50 10.38 19.43
C ARG A 52 -1.64 11.25 20.35
N ILE A 53 -0.31 11.24 20.22
CA ILE A 53 0.57 12.15 20.97
C ILE A 53 0.27 13.61 20.62
N GLN A 54 0.04 13.92 19.35
CA GLN A 54 -0.31 15.29 18.94
C GLN A 54 -1.66 15.76 19.51
N ILE A 55 -2.64 14.86 19.61
CA ILE A 55 -3.98 15.17 20.11
C ILE A 55 -3.99 15.27 21.64
N ASP A 56 -3.49 14.24 22.33
CA ASP A 56 -3.62 14.11 23.79
C ASP A 56 -2.53 14.90 24.54
N TYR A 57 -1.39 15.20 23.89
CA TYR A 57 -0.20 15.79 24.51
C TYR A 57 0.42 16.94 23.69
N SER A 58 -0.43 17.77 23.06
CA SER A 58 -0.05 18.83 22.10
C SER A 58 1.03 19.81 22.59
N GLU A 59 1.08 20.07 23.90
CA GLU A 59 2.00 21.02 24.52
C GLU A 59 3.38 20.43 24.87
N THR A 60 3.59 19.13 24.65
CA THR A 60 4.85 18.44 24.97
C THR A 60 5.86 18.55 23.83
N SER A 61 7.15 18.43 24.15
CA SER A 61 8.20 18.35 23.12
C SER A 61 8.06 17.12 22.22
N TYR A 62 7.41 16.05 22.72
CA TYR A 62 7.12 14.84 21.96
C TYR A 62 6.03 15.03 20.91
N ALA A 63 5.07 15.95 21.10
CA ALA A 63 4.11 16.27 20.05
C ALA A 63 4.78 16.86 18.81
N LYS A 64 5.79 17.74 18.99
CA LYS A 64 6.55 18.29 17.86
C LYS A 64 7.43 17.24 17.18
N LYS A 65 8.04 16.33 17.95
CA LYS A 65 8.77 15.19 17.38
C LYS A 65 7.85 14.27 16.59
N ALA A 66 6.68 13.97 17.14
CA ALA A 66 5.68 13.10 16.51
C ALA A 66 5.19 13.67 15.17
N GLU A 67 5.01 14.99 15.07
CA GLU A 67 4.65 15.64 13.79
C GLU A 67 5.65 15.34 12.67
N ASN A 68 6.94 15.56 12.92
CA ASN A 68 7.99 15.32 11.94
C ASN A 68 8.09 13.83 11.58
N GLU A 69 7.99 12.96 12.60
CA GLU A 69 8.05 11.51 12.43
C GLU A 69 6.88 10.98 11.59
N ILE A 70 5.66 11.51 11.78
CA ILE A 70 4.50 11.13 10.97
C ILE A 70 4.77 11.41 9.48
N GLU A 71 5.30 12.58 9.14
CA GLU A 71 5.61 12.94 7.76
C GLU A 71 6.65 11.98 7.16
N GLU A 72 7.70 11.66 7.91
CA GLU A 72 8.75 10.73 7.48
C GLU A 72 8.20 9.32 7.26
N LEU A 73 7.46 8.78 8.22
CA LEU A 73 6.86 7.44 8.12
C LEU A 73 5.86 7.36 6.96
N GLN A 74 5.05 8.41 6.73
CA GLN A 74 4.15 8.47 5.58
C GLN A 74 4.91 8.45 4.26
N ARG A 75 6.03 9.18 4.17
CA ARG A 75 6.88 9.19 2.98
C ARG A 75 7.47 7.81 2.70
N VAL A 76 7.99 7.14 3.73
CA VAL A 76 8.53 5.78 3.62
C VAL A 76 7.44 4.79 3.22
N GLN A 77 6.26 4.86 3.85
CA GLN A 77 5.12 4.01 3.52
C GLN A 77 4.69 4.16 2.05
N ASN A 78 4.55 5.40 1.56
CA ASN A 78 4.18 5.67 0.18
C ASN A 78 5.25 5.16 -0.80
N MET A 79 6.54 5.36 -0.49
CA MET A 79 7.63 4.83 -1.32
C MET A 79 7.58 3.30 -1.43
N LEU A 80 7.26 2.59 -0.34
CA LEU A 80 7.12 1.14 -0.36
C LEU A 80 5.94 0.70 -1.22
N ILE A 81 4.79 1.36 -1.10
CA ILE A 81 3.60 1.09 -1.92
C ILE A 81 3.91 1.31 -3.40
N ASP A 82 4.61 2.39 -3.75
CA ASP A 82 4.94 2.69 -5.14
C ASP A 82 5.96 1.71 -5.72
N ASN A 83 6.98 1.32 -4.94
CA ASN A 83 7.92 0.27 -5.34
C ASN A 83 7.21 -1.08 -5.58
N GLU A 84 6.23 -1.43 -4.76
CA GLU A 84 5.42 -2.65 -4.96
C GLU A 84 4.61 -2.56 -6.25
N ARG A 85 3.97 -1.43 -6.52
CA ARG A 85 3.23 -1.18 -7.77
C ARG A 85 4.11 -1.31 -9.00
N ASP A 86 5.29 -0.72 -8.98
CA ASP A 86 6.25 -0.80 -10.08
C ASP A 86 6.73 -2.23 -10.30
N SER A 87 6.94 -2.99 -9.21
CA SER A 87 7.32 -4.40 -9.27
C SER A 87 6.21 -5.26 -9.90
N ILE A 88 4.95 -5.06 -9.49
CA ILE A 88 3.78 -5.72 -10.11
C ILE A 88 3.72 -5.39 -11.60
N HIS A 89 3.79 -4.10 -11.96
CA HIS A 89 3.69 -3.67 -13.35
C HIS A 89 4.81 -4.28 -14.21
N SER A 90 6.05 -4.26 -13.70
CA SER A 90 7.21 -4.86 -14.36
C SER A 90 7.03 -6.37 -14.56
N ASN A 91 6.53 -7.10 -13.54
CA ASN A 91 6.30 -8.53 -13.66
C ASN A 91 5.21 -8.85 -14.70
N PHE A 92 4.11 -8.09 -14.68
CA PHE A 92 3.02 -8.25 -15.64
C PHE A 92 3.46 -7.95 -17.08
N GLN A 93 4.33 -6.96 -17.28
CA GLN A 93 4.94 -6.71 -18.60
C GLN A 93 5.78 -7.90 -19.08
N ARG A 94 6.52 -8.58 -18.19
CA ARG A 94 7.28 -9.80 -18.55
C ARG A 94 6.33 -10.93 -18.94
N ILE A 95 5.26 -11.15 -18.17
CA ILE A 95 4.22 -12.15 -18.50
C ILE A 95 3.59 -11.82 -19.85
N HIS A 96 3.22 -10.56 -20.09
CA HIS A 96 2.66 -10.12 -21.36
C HIS A 96 3.56 -10.48 -22.54
N ARG A 97 4.86 -10.16 -22.48
CA ARG A 97 5.81 -10.51 -23.55
C ARG A 97 5.88 -12.02 -23.78
N ALA A 98 5.87 -12.83 -22.73
CA ALA A 98 5.84 -14.29 -22.86
C ALA A 98 4.55 -14.77 -23.57
N LEU A 99 3.40 -14.21 -23.20
CA LEU A 99 2.10 -14.53 -23.79
C LEU A 99 2.02 -14.08 -25.25
N GLU A 100 2.57 -12.92 -25.62
CA GLU A 100 2.66 -12.46 -27.00
C GLU A 100 3.51 -13.39 -27.85
N HIS A 101 4.68 -13.81 -27.34
CA HIS A 101 5.51 -14.80 -28.02
C HIS A 101 4.77 -16.13 -28.24
N TYR A 102 4.01 -16.58 -27.24
CA TYR A 102 3.15 -17.76 -27.38
C TYR A 102 2.10 -17.55 -28.48
N LYS A 103 1.39 -16.42 -28.46
CA LYS A 103 0.37 -16.09 -29.46
C LYS A 103 0.92 -16.03 -30.87
N VAL A 104 2.10 -15.46 -31.08
CA VAL A 104 2.74 -15.44 -32.41
C VAL A 104 3.01 -16.87 -32.90
N ARG A 105 3.42 -17.78 -32.01
CA ARG A 105 3.75 -19.17 -32.36
C ARG A 105 2.52 -20.05 -32.58
N PHE A 106 1.49 -19.91 -31.76
CA PHE A 106 0.31 -20.80 -31.73
C PHE A 106 -0.96 -20.14 -32.28
N LEU A 107 -0.86 -18.88 -32.73
CA LEU A 107 -1.95 -18.05 -33.26
C LEU A 107 -3.09 -17.77 -32.26
N ALA A 108 -2.90 -18.11 -30.99
CA ALA A 108 -3.86 -17.95 -29.90
C ALA A 108 -3.11 -17.84 -28.57
N TYR A 109 -3.74 -17.22 -27.56
CA TYR A 109 -3.21 -17.27 -26.19
C TYR A 109 -3.40 -18.65 -25.55
N PRO A 110 -2.62 -18.97 -24.48
CA PRO A 110 -2.78 -20.20 -23.72
C PRO A 110 -4.23 -20.42 -23.27
N LEU A 111 -4.76 -21.63 -23.47
CA LEU A 111 -6.12 -21.96 -23.03
C LEU A 111 -6.12 -22.64 -21.67
N THR A 112 -5.12 -23.47 -21.44
CA THR A 112 -5.01 -24.36 -20.27
C THR A 112 -3.76 -24.07 -19.45
N PRO A 113 -3.71 -24.47 -18.16
CA PRO A 113 -2.49 -24.42 -17.37
C PRO A 113 -1.31 -25.16 -18.01
N GLU A 114 -1.56 -26.25 -18.73
CA GLU A 114 -0.56 -27.01 -19.48
C GLU A 114 0.06 -26.18 -20.62
N ASP A 115 -0.69 -25.25 -21.22
CA ASP A 115 -0.18 -24.36 -22.24
C ASP A 115 0.77 -23.30 -21.66
N LEU A 116 0.52 -22.84 -20.42
CA LEU A 116 1.42 -21.92 -19.72
C LEU A 116 2.80 -22.54 -19.47
N LYS A 117 2.86 -23.87 -19.29
CA LYS A 117 4.15 -24.60 -19.16
C LYS A 117 4.98 -24.61 -20.45
N LYS A 118 4.39 -24.25 -21.60
CA LYS A 118 5.07 -24.17 -22.90
C LYS A 118 5.66 -22.78 -23.17
N LEU A 119 5.51 -21.83 -22.24
CA LEU A 119 6.11 -20.51 -22.36
C LEU A 119 7.65 -20.62 -22.38
N PRO A 120 8.35 -19.75 -23.14
CA PRO A 120 9.80 -19.86 -23.28
C PRO A 120 10.49 -19.64 -21.92
N PRO A 121 11.37 -20.54 -21.45
CA PRO A 121 12.03 -20.43 -20.12
C PRO A 121 12.75 -19.11 -19.88
N VAL A 122 13.35 -18.55 -20.95
CA VAL A 122 14.07 -17.26 -20.92
C VAL A 122 13.14 -16.08 -20.63
N VAL A 123 11.85 -16.25 -20.92
CA VAL A 123 10.81 -15.24 -20.73
C VAL A 123 9.84 -15.64 -19.63
N THR A 124 9.84 -16.89 -19.15
CA THR A 124 8.98 -17.39 -18.07
C THR A 124 9.26 -16.57 -16.82
N PRO A 125 8.38 -15.62 -16.48
CA PRO A 125 8.52 -14.87 -15.26
C PRO A 125 8.05 -15.74 -14.09
N GLU A 126 8.40 -15.33 -12.89
CA GLU A 126 7.77 -15.85 -11.68
C GLU A 126 6.27 -15.56 -11.78
N TRP A 127 5.45 -16.60 -11.70
CA TRP A 127 3.99 -16.50 -11.68
C TRP A 127 3.50 -16.15 -10.27
N GLU A 128 4.25 -15.27 -9.61
CA GLU A 128 4.05 -14.83 -8.23
C GLU A 128 4.17 -13.31 -8.21
N ASP A 129 3.42 -12.67 -7.32
CA ASP A 129 3.51 -11.24 -7.06
C ASP A 129 4.59 -10.93 -6.00
N PRO A 130 4.84 -9.65 -5.65
CA PRO A 130 5.88 -9.30 -4.68
C PRO A 130 5.72 -9.89 -3.28
N TRP A 131 4.53 -10.40 -2.94
CA TRP A 131 4.26 -11.04 -1.65
C TRP A 131 4.29 -12.58 -1.74
N GLY A 132 4.62 -13.13 -2.91
CA GLY A 132 4.69 -14.57 -3.15
C GLY A 132 3.32 -15.21 -3.44
N ASN A 133 2.27 -14.40 -3.64
CA ASN A 133 0.96 -14.93 -4.01
C ASN A 133 0.92 -15.24 -5.51
N PRO A 134 0.22 -16.31 -5.94
CA PRO A 134 0.18 -16.69 -7.35
C PRO A 134 -0.56 -15.65 -8.21
N ILE A 135 -0.01 -15.36 -9.39
CA ILE A 135 -0.69 -14.54 -10.40
C ILE A 135 -1.72 -15.40 -11.14
N HIS A 136 -2.98 -14.95 -11.10
CA HIS A 136 -4.08 -15.64 -11.75
C HIS A 136 -4.17 -15.28 -13.24
N TYR A 137 -4.30 -16.29 -14.09
CA TYR A 137 -4.46 -16.14 -15.53
C TYR A 137 -5.84 -16.57 -15.99
N LYS A 138 -6.47 -15.78 -16.86
CA LYS A 138 -7.73 -16.15 -17.51
C LYS A 138 -7.74 -15.73 -19.00
N PRO A 139 -7.90 -16.67 -19.94
CA PRO A 139 -8.06 -16.33 -21.36
C PRO A 139 -9.39 -15.60 -21.60
N THR A 140 -9.40 -14.65 -22.54
CA THR A 140 -10.60 -13.92 -22.98
C THR A 140 -10.83 -14.09 -24.47
N TYR A 141 -12.08 -13.83 -24.89
CA TYR A 141 -12.55 -14.02 -26.26
C TYR A 141 -13.31 -12.78 -26.70
N SER A 142 -12.84 -12.09 -27.75
CA SER A 142 -13.63 -11.07 -28.42
C SER A 142 -14.79 -11.71 -29.15
N SER A 143 -15.99 -11.17 -28.91
CA SER A 143 -17.21 -11.56 -29.61
C SER A 143 -17.22 -11.18 -31.09
N ALA A 144 -16.28 -10.35 -31.55
CA ALA A 144 -16.49 -9.55 -32.76
C ALA A 144 -15.90 -10.12 -34.07
N ARG A 145 -14.92 -11.06 -34.07
CA ARG A 145 -14.17 -11.34 -35.33
C ARG A 145 -13.75 -12.79 -35.65
N ILE A 146 -13.97 -13.81 -34.81
CA ILE A 146 -13.46 -15.18 -35.09
C ILE A 146 -14.46 -16.24 -34.62
N PRO A 147 -14.63 -17.40 -35.30
CA PRO A 147 -15.38 -18.52 -34.74
C PRO A 147 -14.80 -18.90 -33.36
N LYS A 148 -15.65 -18.80 -32.31
CA LYS A 148 -15.50 -19.00 -30.85
C LYS A 148 -14.54 -20.11 -30.32
N ARG A 149 -13.35 -20.32 -30.89
CA ARG A 149 -12.51 -21.50 -30.61
C ARG A 149 -11.12 -21.18 -30.06
N ALA A 150 -10.65 -19.94 -30.19
CA ALA A 150 -9.30 -19.55 -29.78
C ALA A 150 -9.34 -18.26 -28.93
N PRO A 151 -8.68 -18.22 -27.76
CA PRO A 151 -8.49 -16.99 -27.02
C PRO A 151 -7.69 -15.95 -27.80
N ASP A 152 -8.21 -14.74 -27.90
CA ASP A 152 -7.57 -13.61 -28.57
C ASP A 152 -7.16 -12.49 -27.60
N GLY A 153 -7.51 -12.65 -26.33
CA GLY A 153 -7.05 -11.83 -25.20
C GLY A 153 -6.80 -12.65 -23.94
N TYR A 154 -6.40 -11.95 -22.88
CA TYR A 154 -6.29 -12.53 -21.53
C TYR A 154 -6.47 -11.46 -20.45
N VAL A 155 -6.73 -11.92 -19.23
CA VAL A 155 -6.69 -11.14 -17.99
C VAL A 155 -5.69 -11.80 -17.04
N LEU A 156 -4.85 -10.98 -16.42
CA LEU A 156 -4.01 -11.34 -15.28
C LEU A 156 -4.55 -10.67 -14.03
N ALA A 157 -4.46 -11.33 -12.87
CA ALA A 157 -4.87 -10.76 -11.59
C ALA A 157 -3.88 -11.09 -10.46
N THR A 158 -3.66 -10.13 -9.57
CA THR A 158 -3.11 -10.32 -8.21
C THR A 158 -4.14 -9.78 -7.22
N PHE A 159 -4.24 -10.44 -6.07
CA PHE A 159 -5.17 -10.09 -4.99
C PHE A 159 -4.46 -9.38 -3.83
N GLY A 160 -3.40 -8.63 -4.14
CA GLY A 160 -2.66 -7.88 -3.13
C GLY A 160 -1.91 -8.76 -2.13
N LYS A 161 -1.53 -8.14 -1.02
CA LYS A 161 -0.71 -8.76 0.03
C LYS A 161 -1.42 -9.88 0.79
N ASP A 162 -2.72 -9.74 1.05
CA ASP A 162 -3.50 -10.75 1.76
C ASP A 162 -3.86 -11.96 0.89
N GLY A 163 -3.73 -11.83 -0.44
CA GLY A 163 -4.02 -12.88 -1.40
C GLY A 163 -5.51 -13.19 -1.52
N LEU A 164 -6.38 -12.32 -1.03
CA LEU A 164 -7.84 -12.49 -1.04
C LEU A 164 -8.49 -11.44 -1.96
N PRO A 165 -9.51 -11.83 -2.76
CA PRO A 165 -10.18 -10.86 -3.62
C PRO A 165 -10.78 -9.68 -2.84
N GLY A 166 -10.48 -8.47 -3.30
CA GLY A 166 -11.00 -7.20 -2.80
C GLY A 166 -9.90 -6.30 -2.26
N GLY A 167 -10.08 -5.85 -1.02
CA GLY A 167 -9.10 -5.05 -0.29
C GLY A 167 -8.90 -3.60 -0.77
N VAL A 168 -8.02 -2.90 -0.08
CA VAL A 168 -7.61 -1.52 -0.35
C VAL A 168 -6.13 -1.36 -0.03
N GLY A 169 -5.48 -0.35 -0.62
CA GLY A 169 -4.06 -0.10 -0.36
C GLY A 169 -3.17 -1.23 -0.89
N GLN A 170 -2.43 -1.91 -0.01
CA GLN A 170 -1.56 -3.05 -0.35
C GLN A 170 -2.34 -4.35 -0.57
N ASP A 171 -3.55 -4.44 -0.02
CA ASP A 171 -4.44 -5.60 -0.19
C ASP A 171 -5.35 -5.41 -1.42
N GLN A 172 -5.17 -4.34 -2.19
CA GLN A 172 -6.03 -4.03 -3.34
C GLN A 172 -5.77 -4.97 -4.51
N ASP A 173 -6.83 -5.57 -5.04
CA ASP A 173 -6.81 -6.28 -6.31
C ASP A 173 -6.27 -5.43 -7.46
N ARG A 174 -5.46 -6.05 -8.32
CA ARG A 174 -5.04 -5.45 -9.60
C ARG A 174 -5.28 -6.39 -10.75
N TYR A 175 -5.90 -5.85 -11.79
CA TYR A 175 -6.29 -6.58 -12.98
C TYR A 175 -5.63 -5.98 -14.21
N PHE A 176 -5.11 -6.84 -15.09
CA PHE A 176 -4.49 -6.42 -16.33
C PHE A 176 -5.08 -7.18 -17.51
N SER A 177 -5.71 -6.45 -18.43
CA SER A 177 -6.27 -6.99 -19.67
C SER A 177 -5.37 -6.58 -20.84
N ASN A 178 -4.79 -7.55 -21.55
CA ASN A 178 -3.92 -7.30 -22.71
C ASN A 178 -2.87 -6.19 -22.47
N ASN A 179 -2.14 -6.26 -21.34
CA ASN A 179 -1.12 -5.29 -20.91
C ASN A 179 -1.65 -3.91 -20.48
N LYS A 180 -2.95 -3.74 -20.24
CA LYS A 180 -3.53 -2.54 -19.67
C LYS A 180 -4.13 -2.86 -18.31
N GLU A 181 -3.76 -2.08 -17.29
CA GLU A 181 -4.43 -2.15 -16.00
C GLU A 181 -5.89 -1.71 -16.17
N VAL A 182 -6.81 -2.42 -15.52
CA VAL A 182 -8.26 -2.15 -15.57
C VAL A 182 -8.81 -2.15 -14.15
N ASP A 183 -9.65 -1.16 -13.83
CA ASP A 183 -10.20 -0.99 -12.48
C ASP A 183 -11.26 -2.04 -12.13
N ASN A 184 -11.89 -2.64 -13.14
CA ASN A 184 -12.87 -3.70 -12.95
C ASN A 184 -12.89 -4.66 -14.15
N ILE A 185 -12.88 -5.98 -13.89
CA ILE A 185 -13.02 -7.00 -14.95
C ILE A 185 -14.35 -6.83 -15.72
N LEU A 186 -15.37 -6.24 -15.08
CA LEU A 186 -16.69 -6.05 -15.67
C LEU A 186 -16.75 -4.94 -16.74
N ASP A 187 -15.76 -4.04 -16.81
CA ASP A 187 -15.77 -2.92 -17.75
C ASP A 187 -15.31 -3.31 -19.18
N GLY A 188 -14.89 -4.56 -19.37
CA GLY A 188 -14.44 -5.09 -20.66
C GLY A 188 -15.52 -5.74 -21.53
N LYS A 189 -16.81 -5.45 -21.30
CA LYS A 189 -17.93 -5.98 -22.10
C LYS A 189 -18.48 -5.00 -23.12
#